data_AF-A0A177PL54-F1
#
_entry.id   AF-A0A177PL54-F1
#
_cell.length_a   1.000
_cell.length_b   1.000
_cell.length_c   1.000
_cell.angle_alpha   90.00
_cell.angle_beta   90.00
_cell.angle_gamma   90.00
#
_symmetry.space_group_name_H-M   'P 1'
#
loop_
_entity.id
_entity.type
_entity.pdbx_description
1 polymer ?
#
loop_
_entity_poly.entity_id
_entity_poly.type
_entity_poly.pdbx_seq_one_letter_code
_entity_poly.pdbx_strand_id
1 'polypeptide(L)'
;MGLLDGIIGGAIGVELASLINGYIEKRGGLQNVLQDFEKSGYGEKVKSWVGTGPNMPISAEQVQQTLGSDRVKELGNKFGIPMDKVSAALAEYLPKVVDKATPEGKLPPQQH
;
A
#
# COMPACT_ATOMS: atom_id res chain seq x y z
N MET A 1 -28.48 -19.20 -13.70
CA MET A 1 -28.22 -18.05 -12.81
C MET A 1 -27.11 -18.44 -11.85
N GLY A 2 -26.06 -17.62 -11.69
CA GLY A 2 -24.97 -17.86 -10.73
C GLY A 2 -23.54 -17.64 -11.22
N LEU A 3 -23.35 -17.12 -12.43
CA LEU A 3 -22.08 -16.65 -12.99
C LEU A 3 -21.64 -15.30 -12.39
N LEU A 4 -21.61 -15.19 -11.07
CA LEU A 4 -21.17 -13.99 -10.35
C LEU A 4 -20.28 -14.29 -9.13
N ASP A 5 -19.97 -15.57 -8.86
CA ASP A 5 -19.15 -15.97 -7.70
C ASP A 5 -17.65 -16.11 -8.03
N GLY A 6 -17.28 -16.04 -9.32
CA GLY A 6 -15.89 -16.19 -9.79
C GLY A 6 -15.06 -14.90 -9.86
N ILE A 7 -15.66 -13.75 -9.55
CA ILE A 7 -15.03 -12.42 -9.76
C ILE A 7 -14.48 -11.79 -8.48
N ILE A 8 -14.70 -12.39 -7.31
CA ILE A 8 -14.28 -11.82 -6.02
C ILE A 8 -12.97 -12.45 -5.50
N GLY A 9 -12.50 -13.57 -6.05
CA GLY A 9 -11.35 -14.30 -5.50
C GLY A 9 -10.04 -14.30 -6.31
N GLY A 10 -10.04 -13.98 -7.61
CA GLY A 10 -8.90 -14.29 -8.49
C GLY A 10 -8.30 -13.14 -9.32
N ALA A 11 -9.12 -12.24 -9.86
CA ALA A 11 -8.64 -11.18 -10.76
C ALA A 11 -8.31 -9.87 -10.02
N ILE A 12 -9.22 -9.43 -9.14
CA ILE A 12 -9.07 -8.15 -8.41
C ILE A 12 -7.89 -8.20 -7.42
N GLY A 13 -7.64 -9.35 -6.78
CA GLY A 13 -6.51 -9.50 -5.85
C GLY A 13 -5.15 -9.34 -6.53
N VAL A 14 -5.00 -9.80 -7.79
CA VAL A 14 -3.76 -9.72 -8.55
C VAL A 14 -3.48 -8.30 -9.03
N GLU A 15 -4.52 -7.58 -9.47
CA GLU A 15 -4.40 -6.18 -9.87
C GLU A 15 -4.03 -5.26 -8.70
N LEU A 16 -4.66 -5.48 -7.54
CA LEU A 16 -4.35 -4.73 -6.32
C LEU A 16 -2.94 -5.03 -5.79
N ALA A 17 -2.53 -6.30 -5.80
CA ALA A 17 -1.15 -6.67 -5.44
C ALA A 17 -0.14 -6.02 -6.39
N SER A 18 -0.43 -6.02 -7.69
CA SER A 18 0.41 -5.40 -8.73
C SER A 18 0.51 -3.88 -8.58
N LEU A 19 -0.58 -3.23 -8.15
CA LEU A 19 -0.59 -1.80 -7.85
C LEU A 19 0.31 -1.45 -6.66
N ILE A 20 0.21 -2.21 -5.58
CA ILE A 20 1.01 -1.97 -4.37
C ILE A 20 2.48 -2.25 -4.68
N ASN A 21 2.78 -3.37 -5.35
CA ASN A 21 4.15 -3.71 -5.74
C ASN A 21 4.72 -2.65 -6.69
N GLY A 22 3.96 -2.25 -7.72
CA GLY A 22 4.37 -1.23 -8.65
C GLY A 22 4.61 0.14 -7.99
N TYR A 23 3.88 0.47 -6.92
CA TYR A 23 4.15 1.66 -6.12
C TYR A 23 5.45 1.52 -5.31
N ILE A 24 5.64 0.40 -4.61
CA ILE A 24 6.86 0.10 -3.83
C ILE A 24 8.10 0.17 -4.74
N GLU A 25 8.05 -0.48 -5.90
CA GLU A 25 9.13 -0.47 -6.89
C GLU A 25 9.40 0.95 -7.42
N LYS A 26 8.35 1.72 -7.74
CA LYS A 26 8.50 3.12 -8.21
C LYS A 26 9.13 4.02 -7.14
N ARG A 27 8.93 3.72 -5.86
CA ARG A 27 9.58 4.44 -4.74
C ARG A 27 11.00 3.97 -4.47
N GLY A 28 11.49 2.92 -5.13
CA GLY A 28 12.80 2.34 -4.87
C GLY A 28 12.82 1.44 -3.63
N GLY A 29 11.69 0.81 -3.31
CA GLY A 29 11.56 -0.16 -2.22
C GLY A 29 10.68 0.30 -1.05
N LEU A 30 10.38 -0.66 -0.17
CA LEU A 30 9.43 -0.48 0.93
C LEU A 30 9.89 0.60 1.92
N GLN A 31 11.19 0.69 2.17
CA GLN A 31 11.76 1.66 3.10
C GLN A 31 11.46 3.11 2.68
N ASN A 32 11.54 3.41 1.37
CA ASN A 32 11.25 4.76 0.89
C ASN A 32 9.76 5.08 0.99
N VAL A 33 8.89 4.09 0.76
CA VAL A 33 7.45 4.24 0.99
C VAL A 33 7.19 4.60 2.45
N LEU A 34 7.76 3.84 3.38
CA LEU A 34 7.60 4.10 4.81
C LEU A 34 8.12 5.48 5.21
N GLN A 35 9.27 5.89 4.66
CA GLN A 35 9.81 7.23 4.89
C GLN A 35 8.85 8.35 4.45
N ASP A 36 8.03 8.16 3.40
CA ASP A 36 7.04 9.18 3.01
C ASP A 36 5.97 9.35 4.09
N PHE A 37 5.46 8.23 4.60
CA PHE A 37 4.46 8.22 5.65
C PHE A 37 5.04 8.79 6.96
N GLU A 38 6.28 8.44 7.29
CA GLU A 38 6.99 9.05 8.43
C GLU A 38 7.14 10.56 8.28
N LYS A 39 7.60 11.04 7.11
CA LYS A 39 7.76 12.47 6.81
C LYS A 39 6.44 13.23 6.78
N SER A 40 5.34 12.54 6.49
CA SER A 40 3.98 13.11 6.48
C SER A 40 3.32 13.11 7.86
N GLY A 41 4.04 12.72 8.93
CA GLY A 41 3.53 12.70 10.30
C GLY A 41 2.85 11.40 10.72
N TYR A 42 2.87 10.37 9.86
CA TYR A 42 2.27 9.05 10.14
C TYR A 42 3.28 8.03 10.68
N GLY A 43 4.38 8.49 11.30
CA GLY A 43 5.45 7.62 11.79
C GLY A 43 4.99 6.60 12.83
N GLU A 44 4.01 6.92 13.68
CA GLU A 44 3.42 5.95 14.61
C GLU A 44 2.68 4.81 13.89
N LYS A 45 1.99 5.12 12.79
CA LYS A 45 1.33 4.12 11.96
C LYS A 45 2.35 3.22 11.28
N VAL A 46 3.41 3.82 10.70
CA VAL A 46 4.52 3.08 10.10
C VAL A 46 5.17 2.13 11.10
N LYS A 47 5.47 2.60 12.31
CA LYS A 47 6.03 1.75 13.37
C LYS A 47 5.09 0.60 13.75
N SER A 48 3.80 0.85 13.77
CA SER A 48 2.79 -0.17 14.02
C SER A 48 2.74 -1.22 12.90
N TRP A 49 2.93 -0.82 11.64
CA TRP A 49 3.00 -1.76 10.50
C TRP A 49 4.29 -2.57 10.45
N VAL A 50 5.40 -1.99 10.90
CA VAL A 50 6.70 -2.66 10.95
C VAL A 50 6.79 -3.57 12.17
N GLY A 51 6.14 -3.23 13.27
CA GLY A 51 6.15 -3.98 14.52
C GLY A 51 5.32 -5.25 14.46
N THR A 52 5.34 -6.02 15.56
CA THR A 52 4.56 -7.28 15.70
C THR A 52 3.18 -7.07 16.32
N GLY A 53 2.80 -5.82 16.54
CA GLY A 53 1.50 -5.45 17.11
C GLY A 53 0.40 -5.31 16.05
N PRO A 54 -0.83 -4.95 16.45
CA PRO A 54 -1.89 -4.68 15.49
C PRO A 54 -1.55 -3.47 14.61
N ASN A 55 -1.77 -3.62 13.30
CA ASN A 55 -1.58 -2.54 12.33
C ASN A 55 -2.58 -1.41 12.54
N MET A 56 -2.08 -0.18 12.73
CA MET A 56 -2.92 1.00 12.79
C MET A 56 -3.55 1.28 11.42
N PRO A 57 -4.87 1.51 11.36
CA PRO A 57 -5.53 1.85 10.10
C PRO A 57 -5.07 3.22 9.60
N ILE A 58 -5.04 3.36 8.28
CA ILE A 58 -4.81 4.63 7.59
C ILE A 58 -5.95 4.86 6.60
N SER A 59 -6.42 6.09 6.46
CA SER A 59 -7.52 6.43 5.55
C SER A 59 -7.00 6.70 4.15
N ALA A 60 -7.85 6.50 3.13
CA ALA A 60 -7.53 6.85 1.74
C ALA A 60 -7.09 8.32 1.59
N GLU A 61 -7.73 9.24 2.32
CA GLU A 61 -7.35 10.66 2.34
C GLU A 61 -5.93 10.87 2.88
N GLN A 62 -5.54 10.16 3.94
CA GLN A 62 -4.21 10.25 4.54
C GLN A 62 -3.14 9.69 3.60
N VAL A 63 -3.46 8.62 2.88
CA VAL A 63 -2.61 8.09 1.80
C VAL A 63 -2.45 9.12 0.70
N GLN A 64 -3.55 9.73 0.22
CA GLN A 64 -3.49 10.75 -0.83
C GLN A 64 -2.71 11.98 -0.40
N GLN A 65 -2.83 12.40 0.87
CA GLN A 65 -2.04 13.49 1.44
C GLN A 65 -0.54 13.16 1.50
N THR A 66 -0.19 11.91 1.81
CA THR A 66 1.20 11.45 1.86
C THR A 66 1.82 11.34 0.47
N LEU A 67 1.11 10.71 -0.46
CA LEU A 67 1.60 10.43 -1.80
C LEU A 67 1.52 11.66 -2.73
N GLY A 68 0.56 12.55 -2.48
CA GLY A 68 0.19 13.63 -3.36
C GLY A 68 -0.72 13.18 -4.51
N SER A 69 -1.62 14.07 -4.93
CA SER A 69 -2.60 13.81 -5.99
C SER A 69 -1.96 13.38 -7.30
N ASP A 70 -0.80 13.93 -7.67
CA ASP A 70 -0.09 13.57 -8.90
C ASP A 70 0.33 12.11 -8.90
N ARG A 71 0.88 11.59 -7.79
CA ARG A 71 1.33 10.20 -7.69
C ARG A 71 0.16 9.22 -7.74
N VAL A 72 -0.90 9.52 -7.00
CA VAL A 72 -2.12 8.71 -7.00
C VAL A 72 -2.73 8.68 -8.40
N LYS A 73 -2.76 9.82 -9.10
CA LYS A 73 -3.23 9.93 -10.48
C LYS A 73 -2.35 9.13 -11.46
N GLU A 74 -1.03 9.20 -11.33
CA GLU A 74 -0.11 8.40 -12.15
C GLU A 74 -0.36 6.89 -11.98
N LEU A 75 -0.54 6.43 -10.74
CA LEU A 75 -0.86 5.03 -10.46
C LEU A 75 -2.24 4.66 -11.06
N GLY A 76 -3.24 5.51 -10.85
CA GLY A 76 -4.58 5.30 -11.40
C GLY A 76 -4.56 5.16 -12.93
N ASN A 77 -3.85 6.06 -13.62
CA ASN A 77 -3.69 6.01 -15.08
C ASN A 77 -2.95 4.75 -15.53
N LYS A 78 -1.93 4.30 -14.80
CA LYS A 78 -1.14 3.11 -15.14
C LYS A 78 -1.97 1.83 -15.06
N PHE A 79 -2.82 1.72 -14.06
CA PHE A 79 -3.64 0.53 -13.81
C PHE A 79 -5.08 0.66 -14.33
N GLY A 80 -5.43 1.78 -14.97
CA GLY A 80 -6.78 2.02 -15.48
C GLY A 80 -7.86 2.17 -14.40
N ILE A 81 -7.48 2.57 -13.18
CA ILE A 81 -8.39 2.69 -12.04
C ILE A 81 -8.48 4.14 -11.53
N PRO A 82 -9.61 4.56 -10.96
CA PRO A 82 -9.77 5.91 -10.45
C PRO A 82 -8.91 6.16 -9.19
N MET A 83 -8.46 7.41 -9.02
CA MET A 83 -7.59 7.83 -7.92
C MET A 83 -8.10 7.45 -6.52
N ASP A 84 -9.42 7.57 -6.28
CA ASP A 84 -10.05 7.18 -5.02
C ASP A 84 -9.85 5.69 -4.72
N LYS A 85 -9.92 4.84 -5.74
CA LYS A 85 -9.71 3.40 -5.61
C LYS A 85 -8.24 3.06 -5.35
N VAL A 86 -7.30 3.80 -5.97
CA VAL A 86 -5.86 3.67 -5.68
C VAL A 86 -5.59 3.96 -4.21
N SER A 87 -6.05 5.11 -3.73
CA SER A 87 -5.85 5.55 -2.35
C SER A 87 -6.51 4.60 -1.35
N ALA A 88 -7.73 4.14 -1.63
CA ALA A 88 -8.44 3.17 -0.80
C ALA A 88 -7.72 1.81 -0.76
N ALA A 89 -7.25 1.31 -1.90
CA ALA A 89 -6.48 0.06 -1.96
C ALA A 89 -5.18 0.15 -1.17
N LEU A 90 -4.40 1.22 -1.37
CA LEU A 90 -3.18 1.44 -0.61
C LEU A 90 -3.47 1.54 0.90
N ALA A 91 -4.53 2.25 1.29
CA ALA A 91 -4.93 2.37 2.69
C ALA A 91 -5.26 1.03 3.35
N GLU A 92 -5.94 0.14 2.63
CA GLU A 92 -6.38 -1.16 3.16
C GLU A 92 -5.29 -2.23 3.17
N TYR A 93 -4.40 -2.21 2.18
CA TYR A 93 -3.47 -3.31 1.94
C TYR A 93 -2.00 -2.96 2.22
N LEU A 94 -1.59 -1.70 2.09
CA LEU A 94 -0.19 -1.30 2.38
C LEU A 94 0.23 -1.68 3.81
N PRO A 95 -0.57 -1.44 4.87
CA PRO A 95 -0.22 -1.87 6.23
C PRO A 95 0.06 -3.37 6.33
N LYS A 96 -0.76 -4.19 5.65
CA LYS A 96 -0.67 -5.65 5.66
C LYS A 96 0.56 -6.14 4.89
N VAL A 97 0.90 -5.48 3.79
CA VAL A 97 2.09 -5.80 2.99
C VAL A 97 3.36 -5.49 3.77
N VAL A 98 3.40 -4.35 4.48
CA VAL A 98 4.52 -3.99 5.35
C VAL A 98 4.69 -5.02 6.45
N ASP A 99 3.63 -5.32 7.21
CA ASP A 99 3.63 -6.33 8.27
C ASP A 99 4.12 -7.70 7.78
N LYS A 100 3.63 -8.16 6.63
CA LYS A 100 4.09 -9.40 6.00
C LYS A 100 5.56 -9.37 5.59
N ALA A 101 6.08 -8.21 5.21
CA ALA A 101 7.48 -8.03 4.85
C ALA A 101 8.39 -7.85 6.09
N THR A 102 7.83 -7.58 7.26
CA THR A 102 8.56 -7.35 8.53
C THR A 102 8.17 -8.34 9.63
N PRO A 103 8.28 -9.66 9.41
CA PRO A 103 7.83 -10.66 10.37
C PRO A 103 8.56 -10.61 11.73
N GLU A 104 9.79 -10.07 11.75
CA GLU A 104 10.60 -9.93 12.96
C GLU A 104 10.44 -8.57 13.65
N GLY A 105 9.45 -7.75 13.25
CA GLY A 105 9.32 -6.39 13.78
C GLY A 105 10.35 -5.41 13.19
N LYS A 106 11.01 -5.79 12.10
CA LYS A 106 12.14 -5.07 11.50
C LYS A 106 12.03 -5.13 9.98
N LEU A 107 12.43 -4.04 9.33
CA LEU A 107 12.58 -4.02 7.88
C LEU A 107 13.71 -4.97 7.48
N PRO A 108 13.51 -5.78 6.42
CA PRO A 108 14.56 -6.64 5.91
C PRO A 108 15.75 -5.75 5.51
N PRO A 109 17.00 -6.20 5.78
CA PRO A 109 18.16 -5.49 5.30
C PRO A 109 18.03 -5.34 3.79
N GLN A 110 18.30 -4.14 3.27
CA GLN A 110 18.32 -3.88 1.83
C GLN A 110 19.33 -4.86 1.22
N GLN A 111 18.85 -5.95 0.60
CA GLN A 111 19.70 -6.85 -0.14
C GLN A 111 20.04 -6.13 -1.44
N HIS A 112 21.24 -5.55 -1.44
CA HIS A 112 21.82 -4.79 -2.53
C HIS A 112 22.57 -5.73 -3.50
#